data_AF-A0A699X361-F1
#
_entry.id   AF-A0A699X361-F1
#
_cell.length_a   1.000
_cell.length_b   1.000
_cell.length_c   1.000
_cell.angle_alpha   90.00
_cell.angle_beta   90.00
_cell.angle_gamma   90.00
#
_symmetry.space_group_name_H-M   'P 1'
#
loop_
_entity.id
_entity.type
_entity.pdbx_description
1 polymer ?
#
loop_
_entity_poly.entity_id
_entity_poly.type
_entity_poly.pdbx_seq_one_letter_code
_entity_poly.pdbx_strand_id
1 'polypeptide(L)'
;DVSFDSQGYWTGRVGARLKGRYLVNNLPVEPYLRANTWHTFGGKDTVTYNGVDRIKSEHTSSSADVGVGVVAKVSSDVSVYLAVDYNTNLDSETLEGGSGTLG
;
A
#
# COMPACT_ATOMS: atom_id res chain seq x y z
N ASP A 1 10.27 -29.13 -20.74
CA ASP A 1 8.92 -28.66 -20.44
C ASP A 1 8.98 -27.86 -19.15
N VAL A 2 8.61 -26.58 -19.19
CA VAL A 2 8.61 -25.72 -17.99
C VAL A 2 7.15 -25.59 -17.56
N SER A 3 6.76 -26.32 -16.52
CA SER A 3 5.46 -26.18 -15.90
C SER A 3 5.55 -25.11 -14.80
N PHE A 4 4.77 -24.04 -14.96
CA PHE A 4 4.56 -23.05 -13.91
C PHE A 4 3.35 -23.50 -13.10
N ASP A 5 3.58 -24.08 -11.91
CA ASP A 5 2.51 -24.27 -10.93
C ASP A 5 2.21 -22.89 -10.33
N SER A 6 1.22 -22.20 -10.89
CA SER A 6 0.79 -20.89 -10.39
C SER A 6 -0.04 -21.13 -9.13
N GLN A 7 0.62 -21.42 -8.01
CA GLN A 7 -0.02 -21.37 -6.71
C GLN A 7 -0.63 -19.98 -6.51
N GLY A 8 -1.95 -19.95 -6.25
CA GLY A 8 -2.67 -18.70 -6.02
C GLY A 8 -2.17 -18.00 -4.76
N TYR A 9 -1.76 -16.75 -4.90
CA TYR A 9 -1.41 -15.86 -3.79
C TYR A 9 -2.63 -15.03 -3.38
N TRP A 10 -2.79 -14.81 -2.08
CA TRP A 10 -3.84 -13.96 -1.53
C TRP A 10 -3.22 -12.74 -0.86
N THR A 11 -3.61 -11.53 -1.24
CA THR A 11 -3.15 -10.30 -0.59
C THR A 11 -4.27 -9.68 0.23
N GLY A 12 -4.04 -9.53 1.54
CA GLY A 12 -4.91 -8.79 2.45
C GLY A 12 -4.44 -7.35 2.62
N ARG A 13 -5.37 -6.41 2.85
CA ARG A 13 -5.07 -5.01 3.20
C ARG A 13 -5.84 -4.60 4.44
N VAL A 14 -5.16 -3.96 5.38
CA VAL A 14 -5.77 -3.26 6.52
C VAL A 14 -5.30 -1.81 6.50
N GLY A 15 -6.21 -0.87 6.75
CA GLY A 15 -5.87 0.55 6.72
C GLY A 15 -6.75 1.42 7.60
N ALA A 16 -6.21 2.59 7.93
CA ALA A 16 -6.87 3.62 8.71
C ALA A 16 -6.73 4.98 8.01
N ARG A 17 -7.74 5.84 8.17
CA ARG A 17 -7.72 7.21 7.66
C ARG A 17 -8.29 8.16 8.71
N LEU A 18 -7.48 9.13 9.13
CA LEU A 18 -7.88 10.23 9.99
C LEU A 18 -8.13 11.47 9.13
N LYS A 19 -9.22 12.19 9.40
CA LYS A 19 -9.54 13.44 8.69
C LYS A 19 -9.90 14.55 9.66
N GLY A 20 -9.53 15.78 9.33
CA GLY A 20 -10.00 16.98 10.00
C GLY A 20 -10.86 17.82 9.07
N ARG A 21 -11.71 18.69 9.62
CA ARG A 21 -12.53 19.62 8.83
C ARG A 21 -12.32 21.03 9.33
N TYR A 22 -11.97 21.94 8.44
CA TYR A 22 -11.61 23.31 8.77
C TYR A 22 -12.17 24.29 7.75
N LEU A 23 -12.31 25.55 8.18
CA LEU A 23 -12.55 26.68 7.28
C LEU A 23 -11.29 27.53 7.28
N VAL A 24 -10.62 27.63 6.13
CA VAL A 24 -9.45 28.49 5.93
C VAL A 24 -9.89 29.64 5.04
N ASN A 25 -9.95 30.88 5.54
CA ASN A 25 -10.46 32.02 4.78
C ASN A 25 -11.85 31.76 4.16
N ASN A 26 -12.76 31.17 4.94
CA ASN A 26 -14.11 30.76 4.52
C ASN A 26 -14.17 29.66 3.43
N LEU A 27 -13.02 29.07 3.07
CA LEU A 27 -12.90 27.90 2.20
C LEU A 27 -12.92 26.60 3.04
N PRO A 28 -13.86 25.67 2.79
CA PRO A 28 -13.84 24.36 3.46
C PRO A 28 -12.66 23.52 3.02
N VAL A 29 -11.87 23.05 3.98
CA VAL A 29 -10.69 22.22 3.78
C VAL A 29 -10.74 20.97 4.67
N GLU A 30 -10.48 19.80 4.09
CA GLU A 30 -10.43 18.49 4.76
C GLU A 30 -9.02 17.88 4.61
N PRO A 31 -8.06 18.20 5.51
CA PRO A 31 -6.79 17.48 5.58
C PRO A 31 -7.02 16.05 6.09
N TYR A 32 -6.20 15.12 5.64
CA TYR A 32 -6.24 13.74 6.08
C TYR A 32 -4.87 13.07 6.12
N LEU A 33 -4.76 12.09 7.01
CA LEU A 33 -3.65 11.15 7.11
C LEU A 33 -4.20 9.74 6.86
N ARG A 34 -3.43 8.92 6.14
CA ARG A 34 -3.76 7.54 5.81
C ARG A 34 -2.57 6.65 6.15
N ALA A 35 -2.85 5.47 6.67
CA ALA A 35 -1.86 4.41 6.84
C ALA A 35 -2.48 3.09 6.38
N ASN A 36 -1.77 2.31 5.57
CA ASN A 36 -2.21 0.97 5.23
C ASN A 36 -1.05 -0.02 5.30
N THR A 37 -1.41 -1.26 5.55
CA THR A 37 -0.52 -2.40 5.45
C THR A 37 -1.13 -3.40 4.49
N TRP A 38 -0.27 -4.02 3.70
CA TRP A 38 -0.60 -5.13 2.83
C TRP A 38 0.23 -6.33 3.23
N HIS A 39 -0.41 -7.48 3.23
CA HIS A 39 0.25 -8.73 3.52
C HIS A 39 -0.15 -9.75 2.47
N THR A 40 0.85 -10.32 1.81
CA THR A 40 0.64 -11.41 0.85
C THR A 40 0.81 -12.74 1.57
N PHE A 41 -0.30 -13.44 1.76
CA PHE A 41 -0.34 -14.79 2.28
C PHE A 41 0.07 -15.75 1.16
N GLY A 42 1.28 -16.33 1.27
CA GLY A 42 1.79 -17.34 0.34
C GLY A 42 1.23 -18.73 0.62
N GLY A 43 0.91 -19.47 -0.45
CA GLY A 43 0.55 -20.89 -0.41
C GLY A 43 1.77 -21.79 -0.13
N LYS A 44 1.58 -22.84 0.68
CA LYS A 44 2.62 -23.80 1.06
C LYS A 44 2.93 -24.73 -0.12
N ASP A 45 3.96 -24.44 -0.91
CA ASP A 45 4.54 -25.47 -1.79
C ASP A 45 5.40 -26.42 -0.95
N THR A 46 4.85 -27.58 -0.62
CA THR A 46 5.65 -28.71 -0.14
C THR A 46 6.13 -29.50 -1.36
N VAL A 47 7.20 -29.05 -2.01
CA VAL A 47 7.90 -29.87 -3.01
C VAL A 47 9.06 -30.57 -2.33
N THR A 48 8.86 -31.82 -1.97
CA THR A 48 9.94 -32.72 -1.54
C THR A 48 10.73 -33.15 -2.78
N TYR A 49 11.97 -32.67 -2.94
CA TYR A 49 12.90 -33.25 -3.90
C TYR A 49 14.33 -33.33 -3.32
N ASN A 50 14.75 -34.56 -3.02
CA ASN A 50 16.13 -35.06 -2.93
C ASN A 50 17.23 -34.09 -2.46
N GLY A 51 17.25 -33.76 -1.16
CA GLY A 51 18.48 -33.75 -0.37
C GLY A 51 19.61 -32.77 -0.72
N VAL A 52 19.35 -31.67 -1.43
CA VAL A 52 20.33 -30.58 -1.61
C VAL A 52 19.65 -29.24 -1.37
N ASP A 53 20.28 -28.48 -0.48
CA ASP A 53 19.82 -27.22 0.11
C ASP A 53 18.99 -26.35 -0.86
N ARG A 54 17.80 -25.97 -0.40
CA ARG A 54 16.98 -24.97 -1.08
C ARG A 54 16.76 -23.80 -0.13
N ILE A 55 17.31 -22.65 -0.52
CA ILE A 55 17.05 -21.36 0.08
C ILE A 55 15.53 -21.20 0.19
N LYS A 56 15.04 -21.25 1.43
CA LYS A 56 13.65 -20.91 1.76
C LYS A 56 13.48 -19.41 1.56
N SER A 57 13.17 -18.98 0.34
CA SER A 57 12.52 -17.69 0.18
C SER A 57 11.03 -17.92 0.41
N GLU A 58 10.63 -17.93 1.69
CA GLU A 58 9.24 -17.68 2.06
C GLU A 58 8.90 -16.30 1.50
N HIS A 59 8.25 -16.24 0.33
CA HIS A 59 7.87 -14.97 -0.28
C HIS A 59 6.61 -14.44 0.43
N THR A 60 6.72 -14.19 1.72
CA THR A 60 5.72 -13.50 2.55
C THR A 60 6.05 -12.01 2.53
N SER A 61 5.73 -11.35 1.41
CA SER A 61 5.98 -9.92 1.29
C SER A 61 4.94 -9.13 2.07
N SER A 62 5.40 -8.36 3.06
CA SER A 62 4.59 -7.37 3.77
C SER A 62 5.01 -5.99 3.28
N SER A 63 4.05 -5.13 2.99
CA SER A 63 4.29 -3.73 2.59
C SER A 63 3.46 -2.80 3.45
N ALA A 64 3.90 -1.56 3.58
CA ALA A 64 3.15 -0.52 4.26
C ALA A 64 3.23 0.79 3.47
N ASP A 65 2.16 1.59 3.55
CA ASP A 65 2.15 2.96 3.04
C ASP A 65 1.62 3.90 4.09
N VAL A 66 2.16 5.11 4.04
CA VAL A 66 1.67 6.25 4.80
C VAL A 66 1.45 7.38 3.82
N GLY A 67 0.31 8.05 3.94
CA GLY A 67 -0.11 9.06 3.00
C GLY A 67 -0.71 10.26 3.70
N VAL A 68 -0.43 11.44 3.19
CA VAL A 68 -1.05 12.70 3.64
C VAL A 68 -1.74 13.35 2.46
N GLY A 69 -2.84 14.04 2.72
CA GLY A 69 -3.47 14.83 1.68
C GLY A 69 -4.44 15.86 2.21
N VAL A 70 -4.92 16.68 1.30
CA VAL A 70 -5.84 17.77 1.57
C VAL A 70 -6.86 17.86 0.44
N VAL A 71 -8.11 18.13 0.81
CA VAL A 71 -9.19 18.43 -0.14
C VAL A 71 -9.72 19.83 0.18
N ALA A 72 -9.79 20.71 -0.80
CA ALA A 72 -10.35 22.05 -0.69
C ALA A 72 -11.59 22.18 -1.55
N LYS A 73 -12.71 22.57 -0.96
CA LYS A 73 -13.98 22.78 -1.67
C LYS A 73 -14.07 24.21 -2.18
N VAL A 74 -13.55 24.46 -3.39
CA VAL A 74 -13.46 25.80 -3.98
C VAL A 74 -14.81 26.41 -4.36
N SER A 75 -15.80 25.55 -4.68
CA SER A 75 -17.19 25.93 -4.93
C SER A 75 -18.14 24.83 -4.45
N SER A 76 -19.47 25.03 -4.54
CA SER A 76 -20.47 24.00 -4.20
C SER A 76 -20.24 22.67 -4.93
N ASP A 77 -19.74 22.73 -6.16
CA ASP A 77 -19.60 21.61 -7.09
C ASP A 77 -18.15 21.30 -7.49
N VAL A 78 -17.20 22.14 -7.08
CA VAL A 78 -15.78 22.00 -7.47
C VAL A 78 -14.94 21.80 -6.22
N SER A 79 -14.12 20.75 -6.24
CA SER A 79 -13.14 20.47 -5.20
C SER A 79 -11.79 20.19 -5.84
N VAL A 80 -10.74 20.66 -5.19
CA VAL A 80 -9.35 20.42 -5.56
C VAL A 80 -8.74 19.52 -4.50
N TYR A 81 -7.92 18.55 -4.91
CA TYR A 81 -7.26 17.65 -3.99
C TYR A 81 -5.78 17.52 -4.30
N LEU A 82 -4.99 17.33 -3.24
CA LEU A 82 -3.56 17.05 -3.30
C LEU A 82 -3.25 15.95 -2.30
N ALA A 83 -2.46 14.96 -2.71
CA ALA A 83 -2.03 13.84 -1.89
C ALA A 83 -0.59 13.45 -2.19
N VAL A 84 0.12 13.00 -1.15
CA VAL A 84 1.46 12.44 -1.24
C VAL A 84 1.48 11.16 -0.41
N ASP A 85 2.03 10.10 -0.98
CA ASP A 85 2.11 8.79 -0.36
C ASP A 85 3.55 8.28 -0.37
N TYR A 86 3.95 7.62 0.72
CA TYR A 86 5.23 6.95 0.88
C TYR A 86 4.99 5.47 1.09
N ASN A 87 5.63 4.61 0.29
CA ASN A 87 5.52 3.16 0.38
C ASN A 87 6.87 2.55 0.79
N THR A 88 6.81 1.56 1.67
CA THR A 88 7.96 0.79 2.13
C THR A 88 7.62 -0.70 2.14
N ASN A 89 8.52 -1.50 1.60
CA ASN A 89 8.48 -2.96 1.73
C ASN A 89 9.16 -3.38 3.05
N LEU A 90 8.51 -4.24 3.82
CA LEU A 90 8.98 -4.76 5.10
C LEU A 90 9.79 -6.07 4.96
N ASP A 91 9.97 -6.57 3.72
CA ASP A 91 10.82 -7.72 3.39
C ASP A 91 12.13 -7.28 2.72
N SER A 92 13.08 -8.21 2.61
CA SER A 92 14.51 -8.11 2.27
C SER A 92 14.91 -7.47 0.93
N GLU A 93 13.99 -6.84 0.20
CA GLU A 93 14.28 -5.98 -0.95
C GLU A 93 13.78 -4.56 -0.68
N THR A 94 14.70 -3.69 -0.28
CA THR A 94 14.44 -2.28 0.01
C THR A 94 14.15 -1.51 -1.28
N LEU A 95 12.90 -1.51 -1.72
CA LEU A 95 12.37 -0.54 -2.67
C LEU A 95 11.58 0.51 -1.88
N GLU A 96 12.15 1.70 -1.76
CA GLU A 96 11.50 2.89 -1.20
C GLU A 96 10.94 3.72 -2.35
N GLY A 97 9.63 4.00 -2.33
CA GLY A 97 8.94 4.67 -3.43
C GLY A 97 7.94 5.71 -2.92
N GLY A 98 7.91 6.88 -3.56
CA GLY A 98 6.94 7.94 -3.29
C GLY A 98 6.05 8.21 -4.49
N SER A 99 4.79 8.53 -4.26
CA SER A 99 3.86 8.97 -5.30
C SER A 99 3.13 10.25 -4.87
N GLY A 100 2.73 11.05 -5.86
CA GLY A 100 1.95 12.27 -5.65
C GLY A 100 0.75 12.29 -6.59
N THR A 101 -0.39 12.76 -6.11
CA THR A 101 -1.60 12.94 -6.93
C THR A 101 -2.19 14.32 -6.69
N LEU A 102 -2.62 14.97 -7.76
CA LEU A 102 -3.26 16.28 -7.73
C LEU A 102 -4.39 16.33 -8.78
N GLY A 103 -5.49 17.02 -8.47
CA GLY A 103 -6.61 17.22 -9.40
C GLY A 103 -7.78 17.97 -8.81
#